data_AF-A0A1G5FBX0-F1
#
_entry.id   AF-A0A1G5FBX0-F1
#
_cell.length_a   1.000
_cell.length_b   1.000
_cell.length_c   1.000
_cell.angle_alpha   90.00
_cell.angle_beta   90.00
_cell.angle_gamma   90.00
#
_symmetry.space_group_name_H-M   'P 1'
#
loop_
_entity.id
_entity.type
_entity.pdbx_description
1 polymer ?
#
loop_
_entity_poly.entity_id
_entity_poly.type
_entity_poly.pdbx_seq_one_letter_code
_entity_poly.pdbx_strand_id
1 'polypeptide(L)'
;MSTAAVEYISYYRNEIGERKFRKILKEIKTAKRFNYLMKASAEQRTMPGASDFFEFILQSVRYSFAGKQKLTFMALLLLDRWNEEVNSRYNISDDLEIDMKVQLIFREGDQLGI
;
A
#
# COMPACT_ATOMS: atom_id res chain seq x y z
N MET A 1 -11.31 4.73 3.26
CA MET A 1 -10.72 3.76 2.32
C MET A 1 -11.83 3.11 1.51
N SER A 2 -11.67 3.03 0.19
CA SER A 2 -12.64 2.46 -0.76
C SER A 2 -13.15 1.07 -0.38
N THR A 3 -14.44 0.79 -0.67
CA THR A 3 -15.05 -0.54 -0.52
C THR A 3 -14.26 -1.61 -1.28
N ALA A 4 -13.80 -1.31 -2.49
CA ALA A 4 -13.02 -2.26 -3.30
C ALA A 4 -11.68 -2.65 -2.64
N ALA A 5 -11.00 -1.70 -1.99
CA ALA A 5 -9.76 -1.98 -1.27
C ALA A 5 -10.02 -2.86 -0.03
N VAL A 6 -11.08 -2.57 0.73
CA VAL A 6 -11.47 -3.34 1.93
C VAL A 6 -11.82 -4.79 1.56
N GLU A 7 -12.61 -4.97 0.50
CA GLU A 7 -12.97 -6.30 0.00
C GLU A 7 -11.74 -7.09 -0.45
N TYR A 8 -10.85 -6.46 -1.22
CA TYR A 8 -9.64 -7.11 -1.69
C TYR A 8 -8.68 -7.48 -0.55
N ILE A 9 -8.47 -6.58 0.42
CA ILE A 9 -7.67 -6.85 1.62
C ILE A 9 -8.25 -8.03 2.40
N SER A 10 -9.59 -8.07 2.55
CA SER A 10 -10.28 -9.14 3.27
C SER A 10 -10.18 -10.48 2.55
N TYR A 11 -10.40 -10.49 1.24
CA TYR A 11 -10.21 -11.66 0.37
C TYR A 11 -8.78 -12.21 0.51
N TYR A 12 -7.76 -11.36 0.31
CA TYR A 12 -6.37 -11.81 0.31
C TYR A 12 -5.91 -12.26 1.70
N ARG A 13 -6.39 -11.61 2.78
CA ARG A 13 -6.17 -12.04 4.16
C ARG A 13 -6.67 -13.47 4.39
N ASN A 14 -7.86 -13.80 3.89
CA ASN A 14 -8.44 -15.13 4.00
C ASN A 14 -7.62 -16.16 3.21
N GLU A 15 -7.13 -15.80 2.02
CA GLU A 15 -6.32 -16.67 1.17
C GLU A 15 -4.96 -17.03 1.81
N ILE A 16 -4.23 -16.05 2.35
CA ILE A 16 -2.88 -16.29 2.91
C ILE A 16 -2.90 -16.78 4.36
N GLY A 17 -4.03 -16.59 5.05
CA GLY A 17 -4.22 -16.91 6.46
C GLY A 17 -3.61 -15.90 7.44
N GLU A 18 -4.19 -15.84 8.63
CA GLU A 18 -3.93 -14.83 9.66
C GLU A 18 -2.46 -14.70 10.09
N ARG A 19 -1.72 -15.82 10.13
CA ARG A 19 -0.29 -15.79 10.50
C ARG A 19 0.56 -15.05 9.46
N LYS A 20 0.32 -15.28 8.17
CA LYS A 20 1.07 -14.61 7.09
C LYS A 20 0.64 -13.15 7.01
N PHE A 21 -0.66 -12.88 7.14
CA PHE A 21 -1.20 -11.52 7.23
C PHE A 21 -0.51 -10.69 8.30
N ARG A 22 -0.46 -11.16 9.55
CA ARG A 22 0.20 -10.44 10.65
C ARG A 22 1.68 -10.18 10.40
N LYS A 23 2.39 -11.07 9.71
CA LYS A 23 3.80 -10.85 9.32
C LYS A 23 3.93 -9.71 8.32
N ILE A 24 3.07 -9.67 7.30
CA ILE A 24 3.07 -8.59 6.30
C ILE A 24 2.71 -7.26 6.97
N LEU A 25 1.65 -7.23 7.77
CA LEU A 25 1.22 -6.01 8.46
C LEU A 25 2.30 -5.47 9.41
N LYS A 26 2.96 -6.35 10.18
CA LYS A 26 4.10 -5.96 11.03
C LYS A 26 5.22 -5.35 10.20
N GLU A 27 5.54 -5.94 9.06
CA GLU A 27 6.56 -5.38 8.16
C GLU A 27 6.16 -4.01 7.62
N ILE A 28 4.92 -3.86 7.15
CA ILE A 28 4.38 -2.59 6.68
C ILE A 28 4.50 -1.50 7.74
N LYS A 29 4.24 -1.81 9.02
CA LYS A 29 4.32 -0.84 10.12
C LYS A 29 5.75 -0.51 10.58
N THR A 30 6.69 -1.45 10.44
CA THR A 30 8.01 -1.34 11.10
C THR A 30 9.19 -1.14 10.13
N ALA A 31 9.04 -1.46 8.85
CA ALA A 31 10.15 -1.37 7.92
C ALA A 31 10.57 0.09 7.68
N LYS A 32 11.87 0.36 7.83
CA LYS A 32 12.45 1.71 7.69
C LYS A 32 12.08 2.39 6.36
N ARG A 33 12.07 1.62 5.26
CA ARG A 33 11.72 2.12 3.92
C ARG A 33 10.31 2.70 3.84
N PHE A 34 9.34 2.06 4.50
CA PHE A 34 7.96 2.57 4.51
C PHE A 34 7.82 3.77 5.45
N ASN A 35 8.54 3.79 6.56
CA ASN A 35 8.58 4.99 7.42
C ASN A 35 9.20 6.19 6.68
N TYR A 36 10.21 5.94 5.85
CA TYR A 36 10.78 6.97 4.98
C TYR A 36 9.75 7.49 3.98
N LEU A 37 8.99 6.60 3.31
CA LEU A 37 7.90 7.00 2.41
C LEU A 37 6.86 7.90 3.12
N MET A 38 6.41 7.50 4.32
CA MET A 38 5.45 8.31 5.10
C MET A 38 6.03 9.68 5.46
N LYS A 39 7.29 9.71 5.92
CA LYS A 39 7.97 10.95 6.28
C LYS A 39 8.14 11.88 5.07
N ALA A 40 8.62 11.35 3.95
CA ALA A 40 8.83 12.12 2.72
C ALA A 40 7.51 12.72 2.21
N SER A 41 6.44 11.92 2.19
CA SER A 41 5.10 12.40 1.81
C SER A 41 4.58 13.49 2.76
N ALA A 42 4.74 13.32 4.08
CA ALA A 42 4.34 14.32 5.07
C ALA A 42 5.11 15.64 4.92
N GLU A 43 6.43 15.56 4.69
CA GLU A 43 7.29 16.73 4.48
C GLU A 43 6.94 17.48 3.18
N GLN A 44 6.64 16.74 2.12
CA GLN A 44 6.29 17.30 0.81
C GLN A 44 4.81 17.73 0.71
N ARG A 45 3.97 17.29 1.66
CA ARG A 45 2.50 17.45 1.65
C ARG A 45 1.85 16.93 0.37
N THR A 46 2.33 15.80 -0.11
CA THR A 46 1.87 15.20 -1.37
C THR A 46 1.58 13.72 -1.17
N MET A 47 0.44 13.25 -1.67
CA MET A 47 0.11 11.82 -1.68
C MET A 47 1.10 11.05 -2.58
N PRO A 48 1.66 9.92 -2.11
CA PRO A 48 2.50 9.08 -2.94
C PRO A 48 1.80 8.63 -4.24
N GLY A 49 2.57 8.49 -5.31
CA GLY A 49 2.14 7.79 -6.53
C GLY A 49 1.76 6.34 -6.24
N ALA A 50 0.95 5.74 -7.11
CA ALA A 50 0.68 4.30 -7.02
C ALA A 50 2.00 3.52 -7.22
N SER A 51 2.81 3.95 -8.18
CA SER A 51 4.14 3.40 -8.49
C SER A 51 5.09 3.44 -7.30
N ASP A 52 5.07 4.55 -6.53
CA ASP A 52 5.93 4.70 -5.34
C ASP A 52 5.71 3.56 -4.35
N PHE A 53 4.45 3.16 -4.11
CA PHE A 53 4.18 2.04 -3.21
C PHE A 53 4.83 0.74 -3.70
N PHE A 54 4.73 0.44 -4.99
CA PHE A 54 5.33 -0.75 -5.58
C PHE A 54 6.86 -0.69 -5.56
N GLU A 55 7.45 0.44 -5.92
CA GLU A 55 8.90 0.64 -5.87
C GLU A 55 9.46 0.40 -4.47
N PHE A 56 8.84 0.98 -3.44
CA PHE A 56 9.25 0.78 -2.05
C PHE A 56 9.04 -0.65 -1.56
N ILE A 57 8.06 -1.39 -2.08
CA ILE A 57 7.91 -2.83 -1.79
C ILE A 57 9.06 -3.61 -2.44
N LEU A 58 9.33 -3.35 -3.72
CA LEU A 58 10.31 -4.05 -4.56
C LEU A 58 11.77 -3.74 -4.22
N GLN A 59 12.04 -2.64 -3.51
CA GLN A 59 13.35 -2.35 -2.90
C GLN A 59 13.82 -3.47 -1.96
N SER A 60 12.92 -4.32 -1.44
CA SER A 60 13.29 -5.52 -0.70
C SER A 60 13.34 -6.73 -1.64
N VAL A 61 14.51 -7.36 -1.72
CA VAL A 61 14.77 -8.58 -2.51
C VAL A 61 13.75 -9.70 -2.24
N ARG A 62 13.19 -9.75 -1.03
CA ARG A 62 12.14 -10.70 -0.63
C ARG A 62 10.88 -10.62 -1.51
N TYR A 63 10.62 -9.47 -2.12
CA TYR A 63 9.42 -9.21 -2.91
C TYR A 63 9.68 -9.13 -4.40
N SER A 64 10.93 -9.23 -4.85
CA SER A 64 11.27 -9.21 -6.28
C SER A 64 10.61 -10.35 -7.07
N PHE A 65 10.25 -11.46 -6.41
CA PHE A 65 9.54 -12.60 -7.00
C PHE A 65 8.15 -12.81 -6.40
N ALA A 66 7.60 -11.81 -5.70
CA ALA A 66 6.25 -11.90 -5.18
C ALA A 66 5.24 -11.75 -6.33
N GLY A 67 4.19 -12.58 -6.35
CA GLY A 67 3.12 -12.45 -7.34
C GLY A 67 2.34 -11.14 -7.23
N LYS A 68 1.74 -10.73 -8.34
CA LYS A 68 1.01 -9.45 -8.51
C LYS A 68 -0.01 -9.18 -7.40
N GLN A 69 -0.77 -10.20 -7.04
CA GLN A 69 -1.81 -10.09 -6.01
C GLN A 69 -1.24 -9.68 -4.65
N LYS A 70 -0.08 -10.24 -4.29
CA LYS A 70 0.61 -9.95 -3.03
C LYS A 70 1.17 -8.54 -3.00
N LEU A 71 1.73 -8.09 -4.13
CA LEU A 71 2.27 -6.73 -4.27
C LEU A 71 1.14 -5.70 -4.19
N THR A 72 0.04 -5.93 -4.92
CA THR A 72 -1.17 -5.09 -4.89
C THR A 72 -1.75 -5.03 -3.48
N PHE A 73 -1.87 -6.18 -2.81
CA PHE A 73 -2.30 -6.25 -1.41
C PHE A 73 -1.42 -5.40 -0.47
N MET A 74 -0.10 -5.48 -0.62
CA MET A 74 0.82 -4.69 0.19
C MET A 74 0.75 -3.19 -0.12
N ALA A 75 0.55 -2.81 -1.39
CA ALA A 75 0.38 -1.42 -1.79
C ALA A 75 -0.89 -0.83 -1.19
N LEU A 76 -2.00 -1.57 -1.19
CA LEU A 76 -3.25 -1.13 -0.54
C LEU A 76 -3.08 -0.95 0.98
N LEU A 77 -2.39 -1.86 1.66
CA LEU A 77 -2.08 -1.71 3.08
C LEU A 77 -1.16 -0.52 3.37
N LEU A 78 -0.25 -0.17 2.45
CA LEU A 78 0.59 1.03 2.58
C LEU A 78 -0.21 2.30 2.36
N LEU A 79 -1.14 2.32 1.40
CA LEU A 79 -2.05 3.44 1.19
C LEU A 79 -2.95 3.65 2.42
N ASP A 80 -3.50 2.58 2.98
CA ASP A 80 -4.32 2.63 4.20
C ASP A 80 -3.52 3.23 5.36
N ARG A 81 -2.31 2.72 5.58
CA ARG A 81 -1.37 3.25 6.58
C ARG A 81 -1.07 4.74 6.33
N TRP A 82 -0.80 5.13 5.10
CA TRP A 82 -0.54 6.52 4.74
C TRP A 82 -1.74 7.42 5.07
N ASN A 83 -2.95 6.95 4.74
CA ASN A 83 -4.18 7.68 5.03
C ASN A 83 -4.36 7.88 6.55
N GLU A 84 -4.13 6.83 7.33
CA GLU A 84 -4.23 6.87 8.79
C GLU A 84 -3.14 7.75 9.45
N GLU A 85 -1.89 7.69 9.00
CA GLU A 85 -0.76 8.32 9.68
C GLU A 85 -0.44 9.74 9.19
N VAL A 86 -0.64 10.00 7.90
CA VAL A 86 -0.23 11.25 7.24
C VAL A 86 -1.46 12.04 6.83
N ASN A 87 -2.35 11.44 6.02
CA ASN A 87 -3.47 12.19 5.47
C ASN A 87 -4.42 12.70 6.56
N SER A 88 -4.75 11.87 7.55
CA SER A 88 -5.59 12.26 8.69
C SER A 88 -5.07 13.48 9.48
N ARG A 89 -3.75 13.73 9.44
CA ARG A 89 -3.10 14.82 10.19
C ARG A 89 -2.96 16.10 9.37
N TYR A 90 -2.73 15.97 8.07
CA TYR A 90 -2.39 17.08 7.20
C TYR A 90 -3.49 17.42 6.18
N ASN A 91 -4.54 16.59 6.08
CA ASN A 91 -5.65 16.72 5.15
C ASN A 91 -5.18 16.96 3.71
N ILE A 92 -4.29 16.09 3.23
CA ILE A 92 -3.60 16.21 1.93
C ILE A 92 -4.53 15.84 0.78
N SER A 93 -5.34 14.80 0.97
CA SER A 93 -6.24 14.24 -0.03
C SER A 93 -7.60 13.93 0.55
N ASP A 94 -8.64 14.07 -0.27
CA ASP A 94 -10.00 13.69 0.09
C ASP A 94 -10.31 12.21 -0.25
N ASP A 95 -11.50 11.76 0.13
CA ASP A 95 -11.93 10.37 -0.11
C ASP A 95 -11.98 10.01 -1.60
N LEU A 96 -12.29 10.96 -2.49
CA LEU A 96 -12.35 10.72 -3.93
C LEU A 96 -10.94 10.47 -4.49
N GLU A 97 -9.97 11.28 -4.09
CA GLU A 97 -8.57 11.11 -4.47
C GLU A 97 -7.97 9.79 -3.95
N ILE A 98 -8.35 9.38 -2.73
CA ILE A 98 -7.96 8.08 -2.18
C ILE A 98 -8.55 6.94 -3.02
N ASP A 99 -9.83 7.04 -3.39
CA ASP A 99 -10.48 6.03 -4.21
C ASP A 99 -9.88 5.96 -5.63
N MET A 100 -9.54 7.09 -6.22
CA MET A 100 -8.78 7.14 -7.47
C MET A 100 -7.41 6.47 -7.31
N LYS A 101 -6.73 6.67 -6.18
CA LYS A 101 -5.44 6.02 -5.89
C LYS A 101 -5.59 4.50 -5.78
N VAL A 102 -6.67 4.01 -5.16
CA VAL A 102 -6.99 2.58 -5.11
C VAL A 102 -7.13 1.99 -6.51
N GLN A 103 -7.86 2.66 -7.41
CA GLN A 103 -8.02 2.20 -8.80
C GLN A 103 -6.69 2.19 -9.57
N LEU A 104 -5.83 3.19 -9.35
CA LEU A 104 -4.50 3.23 -9.93
C LEU A 104 -3.62 2.08 -9.41
N ILE A 105 -3.67 1.77 -8.12
CA ILE A 105 -2.93 0.63 -7.54
C ILE A 105 -3.37 -0.69 -8.18
N PHE A 106 -4.67 -0.91 -8.39
CA PHE A 106 -5.14 -2.11 -9.09
C PHE A 106 -4.61 -2.17 -10.53
N ARG A 107 -4.77 -1.07 -11.27
CA ARG A 107 -4.33 -0.98 -12.67
C ARG A 107 -2.82 -1.24 -12.81
N GLU A 108 -2.00 -0.61 -11.99
CA GLU A 108 -0.55 -0.79 -12.02
C GLU A 108 -0.14 -2.19 -11.55
N GLY A 109 -0.81 -2.71 -10.52
CA GLY A 109 -0.61 -4.08 -10.02
C GLY A 109 -0.80 -5.14 -11.10
N ASP A 110 -1.82 -5.00 -11.95
CA ASP A 110 -2.08 -5.90 -13.08
C ASP A 110 -1.00 -5.82 -14.16
N GLN A 111 -0.41 -4.64 -14.34
CA GLN A 111 0.63 -4.36 -15.34
C GLN A 111 2.05 -4.79 -14.91
N LEU A 112 2.24 -5.20 -13.65
CA LEU A 112 3.55 -5.68 -13.18
C LEU A 112 4.03 -6.87 -14.04
N GLY A 113 5.22 -6.76 -14.63
CA GLY A 113 5.80 -7.74 -15.56
C GLY A 113 6.42 -8.97 -14.88
N ILE A 114 5.72 -9.55 -13.91
CA ILE A 114 6.10 -10.74 -13.11
C ILE A 114 5.24 -11.94 -13.46
#